data_AF-A0A943M188-F1
#
_entry.id   AF-A0A943M188-F1
#
_cell.length_a   1.000
_cell.length_b   1.000
_cell.length_c   1.000
_cell.angle_alpha   90.00
_cell.angle_beta   90.00
_cell.angle_gamma   90.00
#
_symmetry.space_group_name_H-M   'P 1'
#
loop_
_entity.id
_entity.type
_entity.pdbx_description
1 polymer ?
#
loop_
_entity_poly.entity_id
_entity_poly.type
_entity_poly.pdbx_seq_one_letter_code
_entity_poly.pdbx_strand_id
1 'polypeptide(L)'
;VLLDENHFVGVDNLLPEKRGKKAAEYAPNTATLTKYAEGDILIGNIRPYLRKIWLASNTGGASGDVLVLRIKEAFQSELLDEYFYYLLSSENFFHFNIANSKGSKMPRGDKKAILRYNLVIPPIDHQLRTVEILNHFQTLVNDISSGLPAEIEARRKQYEYYRDKLLTFKEKAS
;
A
#
# COMPACT_ATOMS: atom_id res chain seq x y z
N VAL A 1 11.30 -20.36 -0.24
CA VAL A 1 11.03 -18.93 0.00
C VAL A 1 11.20 -18.73 1.49
N LEU A 2 12.06 -17.80 1.91
CA LEU A 2 12.19 -17.46 3.33
C LEU A 2 10.83 -16.89 3.78
N LEU A 3 10.23 -17.48 4.79
CA LEU A 3 8.95 -17.05 5.38
C LEU A 3 9.26 -16.47 6.75
N ASP A 4 9.84 -15.27 6.74
CA ASP A 4 9.96 -14.44 7.93
C ASP A 4 8.85 -13.36 7.95
N GLU A 5 8.86 -12.54 8.99
CA GLU A 5 7.94 -11.42 9.20
C GLU A 5 7.86 -10.43 8.02
N ASN A 6 8.92 -10.29 7.23
CA ASN A 6 8.96 -9.38 6.08
C ASN A 6 8.48 -10.03 4.78
N HIS A 7 8.50 -11.35 4.70
CA HIS A 7 8.16 -12.12 3.51
C HIS A 7 6.75 -12.75 3.59
N PHE A 8 6.13 -12.79 4.77
CA PHE A 8 4.74 -13.19 4.92
C PHE A 8 3.75 -12.01 4.83
N VAL A 9 2.68 -12.18 4.04
CA VAL A 9 1.62 -11.18 3.89
C VAL A 9 0.25 -11.81 4.16
N GLY A 10 -0.37 -11.41 5.25
CA GLY A 10 -1.79 -11.60 5.51
C GLY A 10 -2.57 -10.29 5.43
N VAL A 11 -3.87 -10.38 5.68
CA VAL A 11 -4.76 -9.21 5.62
C VAL A 11 -4.39 -8.19 6.71
N ASP A 12 -3.91 -8.62 7.87
CA ASP A 12 -3.71 -7.74 9.02
C ASP A 12 -2.42 -6.92 8.95
N ASN A 13 -1.39 -7.41 8.26
CA ASN A 13 -0.16 -6.65 8.00
C ASN A 13 -0.18 -5.89 6.68
N LEU A 14 -1.24 -5.98 5.87
CA LEU A 14 -1.56 -4.97 4.86
C LEU A 14 -2.26 -3.78 5.51
N LEU A 15 -1.69 -2.60 5.34
CA LEU A 15 -2.18 -1.37 5.95
C LEU A 15 -3.36 -0.82 5.15
N PRO A 16 -4.40 -0.29 5.83
CA PRO A 16 -5.52 0.33 5.15
C PRO A 16 -5.09 1.60 4.43
N GLU A 17 -5.95 2.10 3.54
CA GLU A 17 -5.74 3.35 2.81
C GLU A 17 -4.48 3.36 1.95
N LYS A 18 -4.18 2.23 1.28
CA LYS A 18 -3.10 2.10 0.29
C LYS A 18 -1.71 2.40 0.87
N ARG A 19 -1.54 2.19 2.17
CA ARG A 19 -0.29 2.46 2.91
C ARG A 19 0.74 1.33 2.82
N GLY A 20 0.54 0.38 1.90
CA GLY A 20 1.44 -0.76 1.71
C GLY A 20 1.30 -1.81 2.82
N LYS A 21 2.43 -2.31 3.33
CA LYS A 21 2.49 -3.34 4.37
C LYS A 21 3.39 -2.94 5.54
N LYS A 22 3.18 -3.61 6.68
CA LYS A 22 4.15 -3.70 7.79
C LYS A 22 4.67 -5.13 7.93
N ALA A 23 5.72 -5.31 8.74
CA ALA A 23 6.17 -6.64 9.15
C ALA A 23 5.02 -7.42 9.82
N ALA A 24 4.94 -8.72 9.56
CA ALA A 24 3.94 -9.58 10.18
C ALA A 24 4.31 -9.86 11.64
N GLU A 25 3.38 -9.58 12.55
CA GLU A 25 3.52 -9.88 13.99
C GLU A 25 3.08 -11.32 14.33
N TYR A 26 2.75 -12.11 13.31
CA TYR A 26 2.20 -13.46 13.44
C TYR A 26 2.67 -14.36 12.31
N ALA A 27 2.79 -15.65 12.61
CA ALA A 27 3.13 -16.67 11.64
C ALA A 27 1.90 -17.05 10.79
N PRO A 28 2.11 -17.60 9.57
CA PRO A 28 1.03 -18.17 8.78
C PRO A 28 0.23 -19.21 9.58
N ASN A 29 -1.10 -19.08 9.57
CA ASN A 29 -2.01 -20.02 10.23
C ASN A 29 -2.54 -21.12 9.29
N THR A 30 -1.99 -21.22 8.07
CA THR A 30 -2.41 -22.16 7.03
C THR A 30 -1.20 -22.88 6.45
N ALA A 31 -1.40 -24.14 6.06
CA ALA A 31 -0.33 -24.96 5.47
C ALA A 31 0.04 -24.54 4.03
N THR A 32 -0.81 -23.76 3.37
CA THR A 32 -0.60 -23.34 1.97
C THR A 32 -0.62 -21.83 1.85
N LEU A 33 0.36 -21.30 1.13
CA LEU A 33 0.52 -19.89 0.85
C LEU A 33 0.58 -19.66 -0.66
N THR A 34 0.08 -18.52 -1.09
CA THR A 34 0.22 -18.08 -2.48
C THR A 34 1.58 -17.40 -2.62
N LYS A 35 2.46 -17.95 -3.44
CA LYS A 35 3.77 -17.32 -3.70
C LYS A 35 3.57 -16.00 -4.44
N TYR A 36 4.30 -14.96 -4.01
CA TYR A 36 4.44 -13.71 -4.76
C TYR A 36 5.92 -13.40 -5.01
N ALA A 37 6.19 -12.54 -5.99
CA ALA A 37 7.50 -11.99 -6.30
C ALA A 37 7.46 -10.46 -6.31
N GLU A 38 8.62 -9.84 -6.38
CA GLU A 38 8.75 -8.40 -6.59
C GLU A 38 8.02 -8.00 -7.89
N GLY A 39 7.35 -6.85 -7.86
CA GLY A 39 6.46 -6.38 -8.94
C GLY A 39 5.01 -6.88 -8.84
N ASP A 40 4.73 -7.93 -8.07
CA ASP A 40 3.34 -8.38 -7.87
C ASP A 40 2.53 -7.37 -7.06
N ILE A 41 1.23 -7.29 -7.33
CA ILE A 41 0.30 -6.47 -6.58
C ILE A 41 -0.50 -7.34 -5.63
N LEU A 42 -0.43 -7.03 -4.34
CA LEU A 42 -1.15 -7.75 -3.28
C LEU A 42 -2.34 -6.92 -2.80
N ILE A 43 -3.54 -7.50 -2.81
CA ILE A 43 -4.79 -6.85 -2.37
C ILE A 43 -5.46 -7.67 -1.28
N GLY A 44 -5.78 -7.03 -0.15
CA GLY A 44 -6.57 -7.66 0.90
C GLY A 44 -8.01 -7.93 0.42
N ASN A 45 -8.44 -9.19 0.45
CA ASN A 45 -9.75 -9.57 -0.06
C ASN A 45 -10.89 -9.37 0.95
N ILE A 46 -10.57 -9.30 2.25
CA ILE A 46 -11.54 -9.00 3.32
C ILE A 46 -11.67 -7.49 3.48
N ARG A 47 -12.92 -7.03 3.56
CA ARG A 47 -13.29 -5.62 3.76
C ARG A 47 -12.62 -4.73 2.70
N PRO A 48 -12.97 -4.89 1.41
CA PRO A 48 -12.33 -4.15 0.32
C PRO A 48 -12.40 -2.62 0.47
N TYR A 49 -13.36 -2.11 1.25
CA TYR A 49 -13.46 -0.70 1.62
C TYR A 49 -12.28 -0.17 2.45
N LEU A 50 -11.48 -1.04 3.07
CA LEU A 50 -10.24 -0.64 3.76
C LEU A 50 -9.10 -0.32 2.80
N ARG A 51 -9.25 -0.59 1.50
CA ARG A 51 -8.28 -0.23 0.45
C ARG A 51 -6.87 -0.73 0.74
N LYS A 52 -6.75 -1.97 1.20
CA LYS A 52 -5.49 -2.63 1.50
C LYS A 52 -4.84 -3.13 0.21
N ILE A 53 -3.79 -2.45 -0.23
CA ILE A 53 -3.03 -2.78 -1.44
C ILE A 53 -1.54 -2.50 -1.23
N TRP A 54 -0.70 -3.29 -1.86
CA TRP A 54 0.76 -3.15 -1.81
C TRP A 54 1.39 -3.64 -3.12
N LEU A 55 2.32 -2.85 -3.67
CA LEU A 55 3.23 -3.28 -4.73
C LEU A 55 4.44 -3.97 -4.09
N ALA A 56 4.64 -5.24 -4.42
CA ALA A 56 5.67 -6.04 -3.80
C ALA A 56 7.08 -5.54 -4.14
N SER A 57 7.84 -5.22 -3.11
CA SER A 57 9.27 -4.87 -3.19
C SER A 57 10.20 -6.03 -2.80
N ASN A 58 9.63 -7.21 -2.55
CA ASN A 58 10.35 -8.44 -2.26
C ASN A 58 9.52 -9.66 -2.71
N THR A 59 10.03 -10.86 -2.48
CA THR A 59 9.33 -12.11 -2.76
C THR A 59 8.81 -12.74 -1.47
N GLY A 60 7.80 -13.61 -1.52
CA GLY A 60 7.26 -14.17 -0.30
C GLY A 60 6.04 -15.08 -0.45
N GLY A 61 5.31 -15.25 0.65
CA GLY A 61 4.05 -16.01 0.70
C GLY A 61 2.90 -15.17 1.24
N ALA A 62 1.76 -15.24 0.57
CA ALA A 62 0.54 -14.53 0.95
C ALA A 62 -0.55 -15.51 1.44
N SER A 63 -1.35 -15.09 2.43
CA SER A 63 -2.47 -15.89 2.92
C SER A 63 -3.59 -16.00 1.88
N GLY A 64 -4.50 -16.98 2.02
CA GLY A 64 -5.59 -17.19 1.05
C GLY A 64 -6.58 -16.04 0.90
N ASP A 65 -6.56 -15.10 1.86
CA ASP A 65 -7.38 -13.89 1.89
C ASP A 65 -6.66 -12.65 1.32
N VAL A 66 -5.45 -12.83 0.80
CA VAL A 66 -4.72 -11.84 0.02
C VAL A 66 -4.70 -12.31 -1.44
N LEU A 67 -5.15 -11.44 -2.35
CA LEU A 67 -5.06 -11.67 -3.79
C LEU A 67 -3.67 -11.26 -4.25
N VAL A 68 -2.97 -12.16 -4.95
CA VAL A 68 -1.71 -11.85 -5.63
C VAL A 68 -2.02 -11.70 -7.12
N LEU A 69 -1.78 -10.52 -7.66
CA LEU A 69 -2.02 -10.17 -9.06
C LEU A 69 -0.67 -9.95 -9.74
N ARG A 70 -0.45 -10.67 -10.84
CA ARG A 70 0.77 -10.60 -11.64
C ARG A 70 0.43 -10.33 -13.10
N ILE A 71 1.15 -9.40 -13.72
CA ILE A 71 1.09 -9.19 -15.15
C ILE A 71 1.68 -10.43 -15.84
N LYS A 72 0.92 -11.05 -16.75
CA LYS A 72 1.44 -12.20 -17.51
C LYS A 72 2.63 -11.75 -18.35
N GLU A 73 3.61 -12.64 -18.53
CA GLU A 73 4.84 -12.37 -19.31
C GLU A 73 4.56 -11.76 -20.68
N ALA A 74 3.52 -12.23 -21.37
CA ALA A 74 3.09 -11.72 -22.68
C ALA A 74 2.72 -10.22 -22.70
N PHE A 75 2.45 -9.59 -21.54
CA PHE A 75 2.07 -8.18 -21.42
C PHE A 75 3.10 -7.33 -20.68
N GLN A 76 4.25 -7.89 -20.28
CA GLN A 76 5.27 -7.14 -19.52
C GLN A 76 5.89 -5.99 -20.32
N SER A 77 5.88 -6.06 -21.65
CA SER A 77 6.30 -4.97 -22.53
C SER A 77 5.23 -3.89 -22.75
N GLU A 78 3.98 -4.15 -22.35
CA GLU A 78 2.82 -3.30 -22.63
C GLU A 78 2.25 -2.62 -21.39
N LEU A 79 2.51 -3.16 -20.19
CA LEU A 79 1.95 -2.69 -18.94
C LEU A 79 3.02 -2.68 -17.85
N LEU A 80 3.27 -1.50 -17.26
CA LEU A 80 4.21 -1.34 -16.15
C LEU A 80 3.57 -1.78 -14.82
N ASP A 81 4.33 -2.46 -13.96
CA ASP A 81 3.88 -2.91 -12.64
C ASP A 81 3.39 -1.73 -11.78
N GLU A 82 4.13 -0.63 -11.76
CA GLU A 82 3.79 0.59 -11.01
C GLU A 82 2.50 1.25 -11.55
N TYR A 83 2.34 1.29 -12.87
CA TYR A 83 1.11 1.81 -13.46
C TYR A 83 -0.09 0.93 -13.12
N PHE A 84 0.08 -0.39 -13.21
CA PHE A 84 -0.95 -1.35 -12.83
C PHE A 84 -1.31 -1.23 -11.34
N TYR A 85 -0.32 -1.01 -10.47
CA TYR A 85 -0.53 -0.69 -9.06
C TYR A 85 -1.38 0.56 -8.88
N TYR A 86 -1.07 1.66 -9.57
CA TYR A 86 -1.87 2.88 -9.46
C TYR A 86 -3.29 2.72 -10.00
N LEU A 87 -3.47 1.94 -11.06
CA LEU A 87 -4.78 1.63 -11.61
C LEU A 87 -5.63 0.85 -10.60
N LEU A 88 -5.08 -0.22 -10.01
CA LEU A 88 -5.76 -1.01 -8.98
C LEU A 88 -5.87 -0.27 -7.63
N SER A 89 -5.07 0.77 -7.42
CA SER A 89 -5.18 1.67 -6.27
C SER A 89 -6.25 2.75 -6.44
N SER A 90 -6.87 2.86 -7.62
CA SER A 90 -7.87 3.90 -7.91
C SER A 90 -9.19 3.67 -7.15
N GLU A 91 -9.91 4.76 -6.89
CA GLU A 91 -11.26 4.66 -6.29
C GLU A 91 -12.22 3.89 -7.21
N ASN A 92 -12.05 3.99 -8.53
CA ASN A 92 -12.88 3.24 -9.49
C ASN A 92 -12.75 1.72 -9.29
N PHE A 93 -11.54 1.22 -9.10
CA PHE A 93 -11.33 -0.20 -8.83
C PHE A 93 -11.93 -0.60 -7.48
N PHE A 94 -11.67 0.17 -6.41
CA PHE A 94 -12.19 -0.18 -5.09
C PHE A 94 -13.72 -0.08 -5.01
N HIS A 95 -14.35 0.91 -5.64
CA HIS A 95 -15.81 0.98 -5.78
C HIS A 95 -16.38 -0.26 -6.48
N PHE A 96 -15.76 -0.67 -7.60
CA PHE A 96 -16.15 -1.88 -8.30
C PHE A 96 -16.01 -3.13 -7.41
N ASN A 97 -14.89 -3.27 -6.70
CA ASN A 97 -14.63 -4.41 -5.81
C ASN A 97 -15.64 -4.46 -4.65
N ILE A 98 -15.93 -3.31 -4.02
CA ILE A 98 -16.91 -3.19 -2.93
C ILE A 98 -18.32 -3.57 -3.43
N ALA A 99 -18.75 -3.03 -4.58
CA ALA A 99 -20.06 -3.28 -5.15
C ALA A 99 -20.30 -4.75 -5.51
N ASN A 100 -19.23 -5.50 -5.80
CA ASN A 100 -19.29 -6.93 -6.13
C ASN A 100 -18.92 -7.84 -4.95
N SER A 101 -18.71 -7.27 -3.75
CA SER A 101 -18.33 -8.04 -2.57
C SER A 101 -19.51 -8.84 -2.01
N LYS A 102 -19.22 -9.96 -1.33
CA LYS A 102 -20.21 -10.87 -0.75
C LYS A 102 -20.04 -10.98 0.76
N GLY A 103 -21.15 -11.14 1.46
CA GLY A 103 -21.20 -11.25 2.92
C GLY A 103 -21.44 -9.92 3.61
N SER A 104 -22.07 -9.96 4.79
CA SER A 104 -22.49 -8.76 5.52
C SER A 104 -21.46 -8.31 6.56
N LYS A 105 -21.09 -9.18 7.53
CA LYS A 105 -20.18 -8.83 8.64
C LYS A 105 -18.71 -8.67 8.20
N MET A 106 -18.27 -9.47 7.24
CA MET A 106 -16.91 -9.45 6.69
C MET A 106 -17.00 -9.61 5.17
N PRO A 107 -17.34 -8.53 4.44
CA PRO A 107 -17.50 -8.61 3.00
C PRO A 107 -16.18 -9.03 2.36
N ARG A 108 -16.27 -9.95 1.40
CA ARG A 108 -15.12 -10.48 0.65
C ARG A 108 -15.28 -10.13 -0.82
N GLY A 109 -14.22 -9.65 -1.46
CA GLY A 109 -14.22 -9.42 -2.91
C GLY A 109 -14.52 -10.71 -3.68
N ASP A 110 -15.32 -10.60 -4.74
CA ASP A 110 -15.57 -11.72 -5.66
C ASP A 110 -14.44 -11.80 -6.70
N LYS A 111 -13.58 -12.81 -6.56
CA LYS A 111 -12.45 -13.03 -7.46
C LYS A 111 -12.87 -13.11 -8.93
N LYS A 112 -14.03 -13.71 -9.24
CA LYS A 112 -14.54 -13.82 -10.61
C LYS A 112 -14.99 -12.46 -11.16
N ALA A 113 -15.52 -11.60 -10.31
CA ALA A 113 -15.89 -10.23 -10.70
C ALA A 113 -14.64 -9.37 -10.92
N ILE A 114 -13.67 -9.43 -10.01
CA ILE A 114 -12.40 -8.69 -10.10
C ILE A 114 -11.66 -9.02 -11.40
N LEU A 115 -11.62 -10.30 -11.80
CA LEU A 115 -11.01 -10.72 -13.07
C LEU A 115 -11.72 -10.21 -14.33
N ARG A 116 -12.94 -9.69 -14.21
CA ARG A 116 -13.70 -9.06 -15.30
C ARG A 116 -13.65 -7.53 -15.26
N TYR A 117 -12.87 -6.95 -14.35
CA TYR A 117 -12.70 -5.50 -14.30
C TYR A 117 -11.98 -5.03 -15.58
N ASN A 118 -12.60 -4.10 -16.30
CA ASN A 118 -12.04 -3.59 -17.55
C ASN A 118 -10.93 -2.58 -17.28
N LEU A 119 -9.77 -2.81 -17.89
CA LEU A 119 -8.60 -1.96 -17.80
C LEU A 119 -8.45 -1.18 -19.11
N VAL A 120 -8.13 0.11 -19.00
CA VAL A 120 -7.68 0.92 -20.14
C VAL A 120 -6.17 1.04 -20.03
N ILE A 121 -5.45 0.51 -21.02
CA ILE A 121 -3.98 0.50 -21.03
C ILE A 121 -3.51 1.50 -22.09
N PRO A 122 -2.98 2.67 -21.68
CA PRO A 122 -2.41 3.64 -22.63
C PRO A 122 -1.01 3.20 -23.08
N PRO A 123 -0.41 3.85 -24.10
CA PRO A 123 0.97 3.60 -24.49
C PRO A 123 1.97 3.79 -23.33
N ILE A 124 3.09 3.07 -23.37
CA ILE A 124 4.11 3.05 -22.28
C ILE A 124 4.56 4.46 -21.87
N ASP A 125 4.79 5.37 -22.81
CA ASP A 125 5.23 6.74 -22.49
C ASP A 125 4.23 7.50 -21.59
N HIS A 126 2.93 7.27 -21.82
CA HIS A 126 1.89 7.86 -20.97
C HIS A 126 1.81 7.19 -19.60
N GLN A 127 2.07 5.87 -19.53
CA GLN A 127 2.16 5.16 -18.27
C GLN A 127 3.33 5.69 -17.43
N LEU A 128 4.52 5.81 -18.02
CA LEU A 128 5.73 6.36 -17.37
C LEU A 128 5.45 7.75 -16.79
N ARG A 129 4.93 8.67 -17.60
CA ARG A 129 4.60 10.02 -17.14
C ARG A 129 3.58 10.02 -15.99
N THR A 130 2.58 9.14 -16.05
CA THR A 130 1.58 9.01 -14.98
C THR A 130 2.22 8.53 -13.69
N VAL A 131 3.05 7.49 -13.79
CA VAL A 131 3.79 6.91 -12.66
C VAL A 131 4.73 7.94 -12.05
N GLU A 132 5.49 8.69 -12.84
CA GLU A 132 6.39 9.75 -12.38
C GLU A 132 5.64 10.79 -11.52
N ILE A 133 4.50 11.28 -12.03
CA ILE A 133 3.69 12.28 -11.32
C ILE A 133 3.15 11.70 -10.01
N LEU A 134 2.60 10.48 -10.04
CA LEU A 134 2.02 9.86 -8.85
C LEU A 134 3.07 9.48 -7.81
N ASN A 135 4.24 8.99 -8.24
CA ASN A 135 5.39 8.74 -7.37
C ASN A 135 5.85 10.04 -6.70
N HIS A 136 5.91 11.15 -7.44
CA HIS A 136 6.27 12.45 -6.86
C HIS A 136 5.31 12.86 -5.73
N PHE A 137 3.99 12.74 -5.94
CA PHE A 137 3.02 13.01 -4.87
C PHE A 137 3.14 12.02 -3.70
N GLN A 138 3.38 10.75 -3.99
CA GLN A 138 3.52 9.72 -2.97
C GLN A 138 4.72 9.99 -2.06
N THR A 139 5.87 10.37 -2.63
CA THR A 139 7.06 10.79 -1.89
C THR A 139 6.77 12.02 -1.02
N LEU A 140 6.14 13.05 -1.58
CA LEU A 140 5.84 14.28 -0.82
C LEU A 140 4.92 14.04 0.39
N VAL A 141 3.99 13.08 0.30
CA VAL A 141 3.00 12.83 1.36
C VAL A 141 3.48 11.82 2.39
N ASN A 142 4.21 10.77 1.98
CA ASN A 142 4.43 9.58 2.82
C ASN A 142 5.90 9.28 3.15
N ASP A 143 6.87 9.96 2.51
CA ASP A 143 8.27 9.77 2.85
C ASP A 143 8.56 10.33 4.26
N ILE A 144 9.26 9.56 5.09
CA ILE A 144 9.56 9.96 6.48
C ILE A 144 10.76 10.93 6.53
N SER A 145 11.69 10.77 5.59
CA SER A 145 12.92 11.55 5.49
C SER A 145 12.77 12.82 4.66
N SER A 146 11.67 12.97 3.92
CA SER A 146 11.34 14.17 3.14
C SER A 146 9.83 14.51 3.24
N GLY A 147 9.37 15.51 2.49
CA GLY A 147 7.93 15.81 2.40
C GLY A 147 7.26 16.26 3.72
N LEU A 148 5.97 15.97 3.84
CA LEU A 148 5.13 16.41 4.97
C LEU A 148 5.55 15.81 6.33
N PRO A 149 5.89 14.51 6.45
CA PRO A 149 6.30 13.95 7.73
C PRO A 149 7.55 14.62 8.31
N ALA A 150 8.57 14.85 7.49
CA ALA A 150 9.82 15.51 7.90
C ALA A 150 9.55 16.97 8.36
N GLU A 151 8.71 17.70 7.63
CA GLU A 151 8.32 19.07 7.99
C GLU A 151 7.54 19.09 9.33
N ILE A 152 6.60 18.16 9.55
CA ILE A 152 5.84 18.07 10.81
C ILE A 152 6.78 17.80 11.99
N GLU A 153 7.75 16.88 11.84
CA GLU A 153 8.72 16.59 12.89
C GLU A 153 9.58 17.83 13.20
N ALA A 154 10.08 18.52 12.18
CA ALA A 154 10.87 19.74 12.34
C ALA A 154 10.06 20.84 13.07
N ARG A 155 8.79 21.02 12.71
CA ARG A 155 7.88 21.99 13.36
C ARG A 155 7.58 21.64 14.81
N ARG A 156 7.44 20.35 15.15
CA ARG A 156 7.28 19.90 16.54
C ARG A 156 8.52 20.21 17.38
N LYS A 157 9.72 19.89 16.90
CA LYS A 157 10.98 20.22 17.58
C LYS A 157 11.15 21.72 17.78
N GLN A 158 10.82 22.50 16.75
CA GLN A 158 10.83 23.96 16.84
C GLN A 158 9.84 24.49 17.88
N TYR A 159 8.62 23.97 17.91
CA TYR A 159 7.60 24.33 18.89
C TYR A 159 8.06 24.01 20.32
N GLU A 160 8.60 22.81 20.57
CA GLU A 160 9.12 22.40 21.89
C GLU A 160 10.24 23.33 22.37
N TYR A 161 11.21 23.64 21.50
CA TYR A 161 12.28 24.57 21.81
C TYR A 161 11.75 25.95 22.25
N TYR A 162 10.81 26.53 21.50
CA TYR A 162 10.26 27.84 21.85
C TYR A 162 9.34 27.81 23.07
N ARG A 163 8.55 26.74 23.24
CA ARG A 163 7.74 26.51 24.45
C ARG A 163 8.64 26.51 25.69
N ASP A 164 9.71 25.71 25.66
CA ASP A 164 10.60 25.57 26.81
C ASP A 164 11.36 26.88 27.08
N LYS A 165 11.78 27.60 26.03
CA LYS A 165 12.41 28.91 26.15
C LYS A 165 11.49 29.99 26.74
N LEU A 166 10.20 29.98 26.39
CA LEU A 166 9.21 30.92 26.91
C LEU A 166 8.81 30.61 28.36
N LEU A 167 8.82 29.33 28.75
CA LEU A 167 8.43 28.88 30.08
C LEU A 167 9.61 28.78 31.06
N THR A 168 10.85 28.94 30.58
CA THR A 168 12.04 29.01 31.43
C THR A 168 12.35 30.47 31.78
N PHE A 169 11.92 30.91 32.96
CA PHE A 169 12.26 32.23 33.48
C PHE A 169 13.63 32.20 34.14
N LYS A 170 14.47 33.20 33.88
CA LYS A 170 15.70 33.40 34.66
C LYS A 170 15.30 33.91 36.04
N GLU A 171 15.79 33.27 37.11
CA GLU A 171 15.62 33.79 38.46
C GLU A 171 16.23 35.18 38.55
N LYS A 172 15.47 36.11 39.13
CA LYS A 172 15.89 37.48 39.34
C LYS A 172 16.94 37.47 40.46
N ALA A 173 18.21 37.61 40.11
CA ALA A 173 19.28 37.76 41.09
C ALA A 173 18.92 38.90 42.05
N SER A 174 18.81 38.57 43.33
CA SER A 174 18.50 39.48 44.44
C SER A 174 19.78 39.99 45.09
#